data_AF-A0A6A3N4B1-F1
#
_entry.id   AF-A0A6A3N4B1-F1
#
_cell.length_a   1.000
_cell.length_b   1.000
_cell.length_c   1.000
_cell.angle_alpha   90.00
_cell.angle_beta   90.00
_cell.angle_gamma   90.00
#
_symmetry.space_group_name_H-M   'P 1'
#
loop_
_entity.id
_entity.type
_entity.pdbx_description
1 polymer ?
#
loop_
_entity_poly.entity_id
_entity_poly.type
_entity_poly.pdbx_seq_one_letter_code
_entity_poly.pdbx_strand_id
1 'polypeptide(L)'
;MARWLSFFAEYNLRVEYKPGKLNVLADALSRRPDYELAHISRVTTDLYDRIRLGYRDDASLGPLVRFLAASSDAKVEWLTPRQRARLHRYEWADGLLQYRVEPEDPPRIVVPNDEDLKYDILMEAHDAPSSGHLGREKTYPSVSQTFWWRHMYK
;
A
#
# COMPACT_ATOMS: atom_id res chain seq x y z
N MET A 1 0.37 -13.43 -34.74
CA MET A 1 0.26 -11.95 -34.72
C MET A 1 -0.66 -11.51 -35.86
N ALA A 2 -1.48 -10.47 -35.66
CA ALA A 2 -2.35 -9.81 -36.66
C ALA A 2 -3.82 -10.28 -36.83
N ARG A 3 -4.55 -10.69 -35.77
CA ARG A 3 -6.02 -10.86 -35.88
C ARG A 3 -6.81 -9.54 -35.87
N TRP A 4 -6.18 -8.44 -35.45
CA TRP A 4 -6.82 -7.13 -35.29
C TRP A 4 -6.49 -6.13 -36.41
N LEU A 5 -5.43 -6.36 -37.18
CA LEU A 5 -5.03 -5.45 -38.26
C LEU A 5 -6.06 -5.40 -39.38
N SER A 6 -6.63 -6.54 -39.76
CA SER A 6 -7.67 -6.61 -40.79
C SER A 6 -8.95 -5.87 -40.37
N PHE A 7 -9.33 -5.97 -39.09
CA PHE A 7 -10.53 -5.32 -38.56
C PHE A 7 -10.42 -3.80 -38.57
N PHE A 8 -9.25 -3.24 -38.24
CA PHE A 8 -9.06 -1.78 -38.25
C PHE A 8 -8.79 -1.21 -39.64
N ALA A 9 -8.30 -2.02 -40.58
CA ALA A 9 -8.07 -1.61 -41.97
C ALA A 9 -9.37 -1.26 -42.73
N GLU A 10 -10.53 -1.72 -42.24
CA GLU A 10 -11.85 -1.38 -42.78
C GLU A 10 -12.33 0.04 -42.41
N TYR A 11 -11.66 0.70 -41.45
CA TYR A 11 -12.04 2.03 -40.96
C TYR A 11 -11.04 3.11 -41.39
N ASN A 12 -11.54 4.23 -41.90
CA ASN A 12 -10.75 5.44 -42.11
C ASN A 12 -10.57 6.19 -40.79
N LEU A 13 -9.51 5.85 -40.06
CA LEU A 13 -9.21 6.48 -38.78
C LEU A 13 -8.66 7.90 -39.00
N ARG A 14 -9.30 8.89 -38.38
CA ARG A 14 -8.80 10.27 -38.30
C ARG A 14 -8.34 10.53 -36.87
N VAL A 15 -7.03 10.76 -36.69
CA VAL A 15 -6.46 11.12 -35.39
C VAL A 15 -6.64 12.63 -35.21
N GLU A 16 -7.43 13.01 -34.21
CA GLU A 16 -7.65 14.41 -33.84
C GLU A 16 -7.14 14.66 -32.42
N TYR A 17 -6.30 15.68 -32.26
CA TYR A 17 -5.84 16.11 -30.95
C TYR A 17 -6.99 16.80 -30.20
N LYS A 18 -7.35 16.26 -29.03
CA LYS A 18 -8.28 16.88 -28.09
C LYS A 18 -7.51 17.39 -26.86
N PRO A 19 -7.50 18.72 -26.62
CA PRO A 19 -6.90 19.28 -25.40
C PRO A 19 -7.53 18.67 -24.14
N GLY A 20 -6.71 18.39 -23.12
CA GLY A 20 -7.10 17.63 -21.93
C GLY A 20 -8.36 18.13 -21.21
N LYS A 21 -8.60 19.46 -21.19
CA LYS A 21 -9.81 20.08 -20.61
C LYS A 21 -11.12 19.58 -21.22
N LEU A 22 -11.09 19.13 -22.48
CA LEU A 22 -12.25 18.63 -23.22
C LEU A 22 -12.30 17.09 -23.26
N ASN A 23 -11.27 16.41 -22.76
CA ASN A 23 -11.15 14.95 -22.81
C ASN A 23 -11.67 14.27 -21.53
N VAL A 24 -12.80 14.77 -21.01
CA VAL A 24 -13.38 14.37 -19.72
C VAL A 24 -13.75 12.89 -19.70
N LEU A 25 -14.15 12.32 -20.84
CA LEU A 25 -14.55 10.91 -20.96
C LEU A 25 -13.37 9.94 -20.88
N ALA A 26 -12.22 10.26 -21.47
CA ALA A 26 -11.02 9.44 -21.34
C ALA A 26 -10.43 9.54 -19.93
N ASP A 27 -10.48 10.74 -19.35
CA ASP A 27 -10.06 11.02 -17.98
C ASP A 27 -10.94 10.29 -16.94
N ALA A 28 -12.21 10.00 -17.25
CA ALA A 28 -13.11 9.25 -16.36
C ALA A 28 -12.82 7.74 -16.27
N LEU A 29 -12.22 7.12 -17.30
CA LEU A 29 -11.84 5.70 -17.29
C LEU A 29 -10.48 5.44 -16.64
N SER A 30 -9.63 6.46 -16.50
CA SER A 30 -8.28 6.36 -15.92
C SER A 30 -8.23 6.52 -14.39
N ARG A 31 -9.31 7.01 -13.76
CA ARG A 31 -9.31 7.45 -12.36
C ARG A 31 -10.05 6.49 -11.45
N ARG A 32 -9.62 5.23 -11.42
CA ARG A 32 -9.98 4.29 -10.36
C ARG A 32 -8.90 4.33 -9.28
N PRO A 33 -9.05 5.12 -8.20
CA PRO A 33 -8.04 5.19 -7.13
C PRO A 33 -7.85 3.83 -6.43
N ASP A 34 -8.88 2.99 -6.44
CA ASP A 34 -8.86 1.60 -5.99
C ASP A 34 -7.98 0.69 -6.88
N TYR A 35 -7.80 1.05 -8.16
CA TYR A 35 -6.99 0.30 -9.12
C TYR A 35 -5.50 0.63 -9.04
N GLU A 36 -5.14 1.85 -8.60
CA GLU A 36 -3.74 2.24 -8.36
C GLU A 36 -3.09 1.37 -7.26
N LEU A 37 -3.84 1.06 -6.21
CA LEU A 37 -3.37 0.26 -5.07
C LEU A 37 -3.37 -1.25 -5.35
N ALA A 38 -4.28 -1.73 -6.22
CA ALA A 38 -4.29 -3.11 -6.67
C ALA A 38 -3.01 -3.48 -7.47
N HIS A 39 -2.21 -2.50 -7.89
CA HIS A 39 -0.91 -2.71 -8.55
C HIS A 39 0.31 -2.52 -7.67
N ILE A 40 0.19 -1.90 -6.48
CA ILE A 40 1.15 -2.17 -5.39
C ILE A 40 1.02 -3.65 -4.96
N SER A 41 0.00 -4.36 -5.47
CA SER A 41 -0.22 -5.76 -5.20
C SER A 41 0.67 -6.71 -6.04
N ARG A 42 1.45 -7.48 -5.27
CA ARG A 42 1.28 -8.96 -5.20
C ARG A 42 2.01 -9.78 -6.26
N VAL A 43 2.66 -9.14 -7.23
CA VAL A 43 3.36 -9.81 -8.32
C VAL A 43 4.87 -9.54 -8.23
N THR A 44 5.59 -10.45 -7.55
CA THR A 44 7.05 -10.72 -7.59
C THR A 44 8.01 -10.12 -6.53
N THR A 45 7.64 -9.13 -5.72
CA THR A 45 8.52 -8.63 -4.64
C THR A 45 8.37 -9.44 -3.34
N ASP A 46 9.48 -9.71 -2.65
CA ASP A 46 9.55 -10.34 -1.32
C ASP A 46 9.16 -9.37 -0.18
N LEU A 47 8.56 -8.23 -0.52
CA LEU A 47 8.28 -7.11 0.37
C LEU A 47 7.49 -7.53 1.62
N TYR A 48 6.41 -8.28 1.44
CA TYR A 48 5.59 -8.75 2.56
C TYR A 48 6.34 -9.76 3.45
N ASP A 49 7.23 -10.56 2.87
CA ASP A 49 8.08 -11.48 3.63
C ASP A 49 9.15 -10.73 4.42
N ARG A 50 9.75 -9.69 3.83
CA ARG A 50 10.66 -8.78 4.53
C ARG A 50 9.97 -8.04 5.67
N ILE A 51 8.73 -7.58 5.48
CA ILE A 51 7.91 -7.00 6.56
C ILE A 51 7.71 -8.00 7.71
N ARG A 52 7.33 -9.24 7.38
CA ARG A 52 7.14 -10.32 8.37
C ARG A 52 8.41 -10.60 9.16
N LEU A 53 9.55 -10.67 8.46
CA LEU A 53 10.86 -10.91 9.07
C LEU A 53 11.28 -9.73 9.95
N GLY A 54 11.08 -8.49 9.47
CA GLY A 54 11.47 -7.27 10.18
C GLY A 54 10.76 -7.06 11.51
N TYR A 55 9.58 -7.64 11.73
CA TYR A 55 8.92 -7.61 13.06
C TYR A 55 9.74 -8.26 14.17
N ARG A 56 10.62 -9.21 13.84
CA ARG A 56 11.45 -9.92 14.83
C ARG A 56 12.52 -9.01 15.42
N ASP A 57 13.10 -8.16 14.58
CA ASP A 57 14.20 -7.26 14.93
C ASP A 57 13.71 -5.91 15.44
N ASP A 58 12.44 -5.57 15.19
CA ASP A 58 11.82 -4.35 15.71
C ASP A 58 11.49 -4.49 17.21
N ALA A 59 12.31 -3.86 18.05
CA ALA A 59 12.14 -3.84 19.50
C ALA A 59 10.79 -3.26 19.97
N SER A 60 10.16 -2.39 19.16
CA SER A 60 8.88 -1.77 19.47
C SER A 60 7.70 -2.63 19.06
N LEU A 61 7.75 -3.29 17.90
CA LEU A 61 6.66 -4.10 17.36
C LEU A 61 6.72 -5.56 17.79
N GLY A 62 7.91 -6.11 18.02
CA GLY A 62 8.10 -7.52 18.38
C GLY A 62 7.24 -7.98 19.57
N PRO A 63 7.18 -7.25 20.71
CA PRO A 63 6.29 -7.60 21.82
C PRO A 63 4.81 -7.60 21.44
N LEU A 64 4.38 -6.64 20.61
CA LEU A 64 2.99 -6.51 20.16
C LEU A 64 2.61 -7.63 19.19
N VAL A 65 3.48 -7.96 18.24
CA VAL A 65 3.31 -9.08 17.32
C VAL A 65 3.25 -10.39 18.08
N ARG A 66 4.17 -10.65 19.00
CA ARG A 66 4.10 -11.83 19.87
C ARG A 66 2.79 -11.88 20.65
N PHE A 67 2.33 -10.74 21.15
CA PHE A 67 1.10 -10.67 21.92
C PHE A 67 -0.14 -11.01 21.09
N LEU A 68 -0.27 -10.43 19.90
CA LEU A 68 -1.44 -10.63 19.04
C LEU A 68 -1.40 -11.96 18.28
N ALA A 69 -0.21 -12.46 17.96
CA ALA A 69 -0.03 -13.74 17.28
C ALA A 69 -0.19 -14.94 18.22
N ALA A 70 0.14 -14.80 19.51
CA ALA A 70 -0.02 -15.88 20.49
C ALA A 70 -1.44 -15.87 21.07
N SER A 71 -2.29 -16.79 20.60
CA SER A 71 -3.70 -16.84 20.96
C SER A 71 -4.02 -17.21 22.41
N SER A 72 -3.06 -17.56 23.28
CA SER A 72 -3.37 -17.91 24.68
C SER A 72 -2.28 -17.67 25.75
N ASP A 73 -1.03 -17.36 25.40
CA ASP A 73 0.09 -17.31 26.38
C ASP A 73 0.79 -15.94 26.48
N ALA A 74 0.23 -14.93 25.80
CA ALA A 74 0.84 -13.61 25.78
C ALA A 74 0.56 -12.82 27.06
N LYS A 75 1.63 -12.44 27.77
CA LYS A 75 1.51 -11.56 28.94
C LYS A 75 1.34 -10.12 28.49
N VAL A 76 0.25 -9.48 28.91
CA VAL A 76 -0.05 -8.06 28.69
C VAL A 76 1.09 -7.15 29.21
N GLU A 77 1.88 -7.65 30.15
CA GLU A 77 3.08 -7.02 30.73
C GLU A 77 4.19 -6.75 29.71
N TRP A 78 4.21 -7.46 28.57
CA TRP A 78 5.17 -7.20 27.48
C TRP A 78 4.86 -5.92 26.71
N LEU A 79 3.66 -5.35 26.89
CA LEU A 79 3.23 -4.15 26.19
C LEU A 79 3.48 -2.88 27.00
N THR A 80 4.03 -1.88 26.35
CA THR A 80 4.13 -0.53 26.93
C THR A 80 2.73 0.03 27.23
N PRO A 81 2.59 0.96 28.21
CA PRO A 81 1.31 1.62 28.49
C PRO A 81 0.64 2.22 27.24
N ARG A 82 1.46 2.79 26.33
CA ARG A 82 0.98 3.37 25.07
C ARG A 82 0.43 2.31 24.10
N GLN A 83 1.02 1.13 24.04
CA GLN A 83 0.51 0.03 23.22
C GLN A 83 -0.81 -0.49 23.77
N ARG A 84 -0.91 -0.67 25.10
CA ARG A 84 -2.14 -1.11 25.77
C ARG A 84 -3.31 -0.16 25.51
N ALA A 85 -3.09 1.14 25.63
CA ALA A 85 -4.11 2.15 25.38
C ALA A 85 -4.63 2.17 23.93
N ARG A 86 -3.86 1.65 22.97
CA ARG A 86 -4.19 1.64 21.54
C ARG A 86 -4.36 0.23 20.99
N LEU A 87 -4.47 -0.78 21.85
CA LEU A 87 -4.48 -2.18 21.43
C LEU A 87 -5.65 -2.49 20.48
N HIS A 88 -6.82 -1.88 20.74
CA HIS A 88 -8.01 -1.97 19.89
C HIS A 88 -7.80 -1.48 18.44
N ARG A 89 -6.71 -0.76 18.16
CA ARG A 89 -6.35 -0.29 16.82
C ARG A 89 -5.47 -1.26 16.05
N TYR A 90 -4.97 -2.31 16.71
CA TYR A 90 -4.10 -3.30 16.11
C TYR A 90 -4.81 -4.63 15.96
N GLU A 91 -4.54 -5.29 14.85
CA GLU A 91 -5.06 -6.62 14.53
C GLU A 91 -3.93 -7.46 13.93
N TRP A 92 -3.95 -8.76 14.19
CA TRP A 92 -3.03 -9.70 13.58
C TRP A 92 -3.77 -10.54 12.54
N ALA A 93 -3.39 -10.42 11.27
CA ALA A 93 -4.03 -11.12 10.17
C ALA A 93 -2.98 -11.47 9.09
N ASP A 94 -3.04 -12.69 8.55
CA ASP A 94 -2.18 -13.17 7.46
C ASP A 94 -0.66 -13.02 7.72
N GLY A 95 -0.27 -13.13 8.99
CA GLY A 95 1.12 -12.95 9.42
C GLY A 95 1.59 -11.49 9.45
N LEU A 96 0.67 -10.53 9.33
CA LEU A 96 0.94 -9.11 9.26
C LEU A 96 0.24 -8.38 10.40
N LEU A 97 0.93 -7.38 10.95
CA LEU A 97 0.33 -6.47 11.91
C LEU A 97 -0.43 -5.39 11.14
N GLN A 98 -1.73 -5.29 11.39
CA GLN A 98 -2.60 -4.28 10.81
C GLN A 98 -2.91 -3.19 11.83
N TYR A 99 -3.07 -1.96 11.36
CA TYR A 99 -3.39 -0.79 12.17
C TYR A 99 -4.53 0.02 11.56
N ARG A 100 -5.49 0.43 12.39
CA ARG A 100 -6.59 1.34 12.04
C ARG A 100 -6.45 2.65 12.81
N VAL A 101 -6.52 3.78 12.11
CA VAL A 101 -6.47 5.09 12.78
C VAL A 101 -7.78 5.32 13.52
N GLU A 102 -8.90 5.21 12.80
CA GLU A 102 -10.26 5.15 13.33
C GLU A 102 -10.93 3.81 12.96
N PRO A 103 -11.98 3.38 13.69
CA PRO A 103 -12.62 2.07 13.45
C PRO A 103 -13.13 1.86 12.03
N GLU A 104 -13.58 2.92 11.38
CA GLU A 104 -14.12 2.91 10.01
C GLU A 104 -13.02 2.97 8.94
N ASP A 105 -11.78 3.27 9.31
CA ASP A 105 -10.69 3.30 8.35
C ASP A 105 -10.33 1.89 7.88
N PRO A 106 -9.91 1.75 6.61
CA PRO A 106 -9.34 0.50 6.14
C PRO A 106 -8.08 0.15 6.95
N PRO A 107 -7.86 -1.15 7.23
CA PRO A 107 -6.66 -1.58 7.93
C PRO A 107 -5.43 -1.33 7.06
N ARG A 108 -4.38 -0.79 7.68
CA ARG A 108 -3.09 -0.53 7.04
C ARG A 108 -2.04 -1.47 7.62
N ILE A 109 -1.14 -1.96 6.79
CA ILE A 109 -0.05 -2.84 7.20
C ILE A 109 1.00 -2.01 7.91
N VAL A 110 1.32 -2.40 9.14
CA VAL A 110 2.36 -1.76 9.94
C VAL A 110 3.71 -2.18 9.40
N VAL A 111 4.51 -1.21 8.97
CA VAL A 111 5.89 -1.42 8.51
C VAL A 111 6.83 -1.36 9.72
N PRO A 112 7.73 -2.34 9.89
CA PRO A 112 8.81 -2.30 10.88
C PRO A 112 9.65 -1.01 10.80
N ASN A 113 10.35 -0.71 11.87
CA ASN A 113 11.31 0.39 11.90
C ASN A 113 12.61 0.06 11.16
N ASP A 114 12.49 -0.19 9.86
CA ASP A 114 13.55 -0.47 8.90
C ASP A 114 13.48 0.61 7.81
N GLU A 115 14.53 1.42 7.69
CA GLU A 115 14.55 2.54 6.73
C GLU A 115 14.69 2.06 5.29
N ASP A 116 15.42 0.97 5.04
CA ASP A 116 15.57 0.41 3.69
C ASP A 116 14.23 -0.13 3.20
N LEU A 117 13.50 -0.81 4.08
CA LEU A 117 12.16 -1.31 3.78
C LEU A 117 11.15 -0.18 3.51
N LYS A 118 11.20 0.91 4.28
CA LYS A 118 10.36 2.10 4.04
C LYS A 118 10.72 2.77 2.71
N TYR A 119 12.02 2.86 2.40
CA TYR A 119 12.49 3.41 1.13
C TYR A 119 12.00 2.59 -0.06
N ASP A 120 12.11 1.26 0.03
CA ASP A 120 11.64 0.35 -1.02
C ASP A 120 10.14 0.50 -1.27
N ILE A 121 9.33 0.60 -0.21
CA ILE A 121 7.88 0.84 -0.32
C ILE A 121 7.60 2.17 -1.05
N LEU A 122 8.32 3.24 -0.70
CA LEU A 122 8.15 4.54 -1.33
C LEU A 122 8.60 4.53 -2.80
N MET A 123 9.69 3.84 -3.11
CA MET A 123 10.23 3.69 -4.46
C MET A 123 9.27 2.88 -5.35
N GLU A 124 8.79 1.73 -4.87
CA GLU A 124 7.85 0.88 -5.60
C GLU A 124 6.54 1.61 -5.90
N ALA A 125 6.03 2.41 -4.94
CA ALA A 125 4.85 3.23 -5.16
C ALA A 125 5.08 4.40 -6.14
N HIS A 126 6.31 4.92 -6.21
CA HIS A 126 6.67 5.95 -7.19
C HIS A 126 6.75 5.40 -8.61
N ASP A 127 7.36 4.22 -8.78
CA ASP A 127 7.64 3.61 -10.09
C ASP A 127 6.45 2.81 -10.66
N ALA A 128 5.37 2.65 -9.89
CA ALA A 128 4.15 2.00 -10.33
C ALA A 128 3.61 2.66 -11.63
N PRO A 129 3.30 1.89 -12.70
CA PRO A 129 2.83 2.43 -13.98
C PRO A 129 1.59 3.33 -13.88
N SER A 130 0.77 3.10 -12.84
CA SER A 130 -0.43 3.89 -12.52
C SER A 130 -0.14 5.25 -11.87
N SER A 131 1.05 5.46 -11.30
CA SER A 131 1.44 6.74 -10.67
C SER A 131 1.73 7.85 -11.68
N GLY A 132 1.72 7.53 -12.99
CA GLY A 132 1.63 8.49 -14.09
C GLY A 132 2.64 9.63 -14.02
N HIS A 133 3.93 9.37 -13.76
CA HIS A 133 4.98 10.40 -13.64
C HIS A 133 4.64 11.60 -12.73
N LEU A 134 3.61 11.50 -11.90
CA LEU A 134 3.21 12.53 -10.97
C LEU A 134 4.07 12.27 -9.73
N GLY A 135 5.15 13.04 -9.59
CA GLY A 135 6.21 12.78 -8.62
C GLY A 135 5.77 12.71 -7.14
N ARG A 136 6.74 12.83 -6.23
CA ARG A 136 6.67 12.65 -4.77
C ARG A 136 5.36 13.06 -4.05
N GLU A 137 4.63 14.06 -4.53
CA GLU A 137 3.39 14.54 -3.93
C GLU A 137 2.23 13.53 -3.99
N LYS A 138 2.23 12.57 -4.92
CA LYS A 138 1.20 11.52 -4.99
C LYS A 138 1.59 10.20 -4.32
N THR A 139 2.88 9.99 -4.08
CA THR A 139 3.40 8.74 -3.49
C THR A 139 2.92 8.55 -2.05
N TYR A 140 3.04 9.56 -1.18
CA TYR A 140 2.67 9.43 0.23
C TYR A 140 1.18 9.17 0.47
N PRO A 141 0.24 9.91 -0.16
CA PRO A 141 -1.18 9.61 -0.05
C PRO A 141 -1.49 8.16 -0.44
N SER A 142 -0.93 7.68 -1.55
CA SER A 142 -1.11 6.30 -2.04
C SER A 142 -0.55 5.27 -1.05
N VAL A 143 0.71 5.40 -0.65
CA VAL A 143 1.34 4.49 0.32
C VAL A 143 0.57 4.47 1.64
N SER A 144 0.05 5.62 2.08
CA SER A 144 -0.68 5.71 3.34
C SER A 144 -2.03 5.01 3.33
N GLN A 145 -2.58 4.66 2.16
CA GLN A 145 -3.83 3.88 2.08
C GLN A 145 -3.60 2.40 2.40
N THR A 146 -2.38 1.88 2.21
CA THR A 146 -2.05 0.47 2.42
C THR A 146 -1.09 0.24 3.58
N PHE A 147 -0.13 1.13 3.78
CA PHE A 147 0.93 0.99 4.78
C PHE A 147 0.84 2.07 5.85
N TRP A 148 1.40 1.75 7.02
CA TRP A 148 1.50 2.67 8.14
C TRP A 148 2.82 2.46 8.88
N TRP A 149 3.47 3.56 9.26
CA TRP A 149 4.55 3.54 10.26
C TRP A 149 4.50 4.81 11.09
N ARG A 150 5.18 4.80 12.25
CA ARG A 150 5.30 5.98 13.09
C ARG A 150 6.02 7.09 12.32
N HIS A 151 5.48 8.31 12.38
CA HIS A 151 6.07 9.50 11.75
C HIS A 151 6.02 9.52 10.22
N MET A 152 5.12 8.75 9.60
CA MET A 152 4.92 8.74 8.14
C MET A 152 4.60 10.11 7.52
N TYR A 153 4.02 11.05 8.29
CA TYR A 153 3.64 12.40 7.82
C TYR A 153 4.53 13.53 8.36
N LYS A 154 5.75 13.24 8.83
CA LYS A 154 6.67 14.27 9.36
C LYS A 154 7.83 14.56 8.43
#